data_AF-A0A9Q1BIE8-F1
#
_entry.id   AF-A0A9Q1BIE8-F1
#
_cell.length_a   1.000
_cell.length_b   1.000
_cell.length_c   1.000
_cell.angle_alpha   90.00
_cell.angle_beta   90.00
_cell.angle_gamma   90.00
#
_symmetry.space_group_name_H-M   'P 1'
#
loop_
_entity.id
_entity.type
_entity.pdbx_description
1 polymer ?
#
loop_
_entity_poly.entity_id
_entity_poly.type
_entity_poly.pdbx_seq_one_letter_code
_entity_poly.pdbx_strand_id
1 'polypeptide(L)'
;MESGYFKSEGFSCILRNFKHFLVITGGYFQGVRLVDGFSNFSGRVEVFRNGEWGTVCDPLWFQRDAKVVCRHLGFKNAIAALKREFFGQGSGPIWIVDVFCEGHETSLLQCNYKHGGSDCDHIYVAGVVCTGSCLFYKVSYTSTGGKVLKFTSAGTGNKIDKVRLVDGSSNSSGRIEVLFDGEWGTVCQEEWTLADANVVCKQLGYQSVIVSFRNALFGEGSGIIWMTNVHCTGNEMSLSGCNYTLFGNLGCSHHQDVGVLCGEMYLQETRLVDGHSNDSGRLEVLINDEWGTVCDEEWDMKDATVACRQLGFPAAIFTYSLAHFGEGFGRIWMSDVQCKGTELSLLECKHERYQKPSCNHTGDVGVLCGGKEHNHLKKSFTTCHEIYKYQLCIKSNRYLTVTLLCIF
;
A
#
# COMPACT_ATOMS: atom_id res chain seq x y z
N MET A 1 -45.83 -24.32 -23.99
CA MET A 1 -45.82 -22.99 -23.35
C MET A 1 -45.90 -23.22 -21.85
N GLU A 2 -45.06 -22.49 -21.12
CA GLU A 2 -44.93 -22.37 -19.64
C GLU A 2 -44.43 -23.63 -18.90
N SER A 3 -43.16 -23.72 -18.47
CA SER A 3 -42.42 -22.99 -17.44
C SER A 3 -42.96 -23.19 -16.01
N GLY A 4 -42.36 -24.13 -15.28
CA GLY A 4 -42.53 -24.31 -13.84
C GLY A 4 -41.17 -24.42 -13.16
N TYR A 5 -40.79 -23.35 -12.47
CA TYR A 5 -39.58 -23.22 -11.65
C TYR A 5 -39.58 -24.24 -10.50
N PHE A 6 -38.48 -24.99 -10.33
CA PHE A 6 -38.13 -25.58 -9.04
C PHE A 6 -36.98 -24.78 -8.42
N LYS A 7 -37.27 -24.20 -7.25
CA LYS A 7 -36.38 -23.45 -6.37
C LYS A 7 -35.18 -24.31 -5.99
N SER A 8 -33.97 -23.78 -6.18
CA SER A 8 -32.78 -24.30 -5.50
C SER A 8 -32.84 -23.87 -4.03
N GLU A 9 -33.03 -24.82 -3.13
CA GLU A 9 -32.82 -24.62 -1.70
C GLU A 9 -31.35 -24.23 -1.44
N GLY A 10 -31.17 -23.23 -0.59
CA GLY A 10 -29.87 -22.71 -0.20
C GLY A 10 -29.08 -23.74 0.58
N PHE A 11 -27.92 -24.12 0.04
CA PHE A 11 -26.92 -24.84 0.81
C PHE A 11 -26.03 -23.83 1.54
N SER A 12 -26.23 -23.75 2.86
CA SER A 12 -25.29 -23.15 3.80
C SER A 12 -23.99 -23.97 3.78
N CYS A 13 -22.93 -23.42 3.21
CA CYS A 13 -21.59 -24.03 3.26
C CYS A 13 -20.94 -23.70 4.60
N ILE A 14 -21.03 -24.63 5.53
CA ILE A 14 -20.27 -24.62 6.78
C ILE A 14 -18.78 -24.74 6.42
N LEU A 15 -17.97 -23.77 6.84
CA LEU A 15 -16.50 -23.80 6.87
C LEU A 15 -16.05 -25.10 7.55
N ARG A 16 -15.65 -26.10 6.76
CA ARG A 16 -14.93 -27.27 7.26
C ARG A 16 -13.48 -27.13 6.82
N ASN A 17 -12.60 -27.00 7.81
CA ASN A 17 -11.14 -26.99 7.66
C ASN A 17 -10.67 -28.33 7.06
N PHE A 18 -10.74 -28.50 5.74
CA PHE A 18 -10.26 -29.68 5.04
C PHE A 18 -8.80 -29.48 4.61
N LYS A 19 -7.86 -29.39 5.58
CA LYS A 19 -6.42 -29.46 5.26
C LYS A 19 -5.92 -30.89 5.05
N HIS A 20 -6.68 -31.90 5.45
CA HIS A 20 -6.27 -33.30 5.37
C HIS A 20 -7.47 -34.21 5.10
N PHE A 21 -7.37 -35.07 4.09
CA PHE A 21 -8.27 -36.20 3.91
C PHE A 21 -7.45 -37.48 4.06
N LEU A 22 -7.63 -38.18 5.19
CA LEU A 22 -7.01 -39.47 5.46
C LEU A 22 -8.04 -40.57 5.22
N VAL A 23 -7.88 -41.36 4.16
CA VAL A 23 -8.71 -42.54 3.90
C VAL A 23 -7.94 -43.76 4.38
N ILE A 24 -8.33 -44.33 5.51
CA ILE A 24 -7.76 -45.60 5.99
C ILE A 24 -8.47 -46.74 5.26
N THR A 25 -8.01 -47.07 4.06
CA THR A 25 -8.26 -48.38 3.44
C THR A 25 -6.99 -49.21 3.55
N GLY A 26 -7.15 -50.49 3.87
CA GLY A 26 -6.05 -51.38 4.26
C GLY A 26 -4.89 -51.39 3.25
N GLY A 27 -3.68 -51.17 3.75
CA GLY A 27 -2.45 -51.61 3.09
C GLY A 27 -1.56 -50.53 2.48
N TYR A 28 -2.04 -49.67 1.56
CA TYR A 28 -1.13 -48.83 0.76
C TYR A 28 -1.77 -47.51 0.30
N PHE A 29 -1.19 -46.38 0.71
CA PHE A 29 -1.50 -44.95 0.43
C PHE A 29 -2.80 -44.36 1.01
N GLN A 30 -2.68 -43.28 1.80
CA GLN A 30 -3.82 -42.85 2.63
C GLN A 30 -4.09 -41.34 2.74
N GLY A 31 -3.45 -40.44 1.99
CA GLY A 31 -3.89 -39.04 2.01
C GLY A 31 -3.18 -38.08 1.05
N VAL A 32 -3.86 -36.97 0.74
CA VAL A 32 -3.33 -35.82 -0.02
C VAL A 32 -3.53 -34.55 0.81
N ARG A 33 -2.57 -33.63 0.78
CA ARG A 33 -2.66 -32.31 1.43
C ARG A 33 -2.04 -31.21 0.58
N LEU A 34 -2.38 -29.97 0.92
CA LEU A 34 -1.75 -28.76 0.39
C LEU A 34 -0.89 -28.13 1.48
N VAL A 35 0.37 -27.82 1.14
CA VAL A 35 1.36 -27.24 2.07
C VAL A 35 1.92 -25.95 1.49
N ASP A 36 2.25 -25.00 2.36
CA ASP A 36 2.84 -23.70 2.02
C ASP A 36 2.04 -22.88 0.99
N GLY A 37 0.75 -23.21 0.87
CA GLY A 37 -0.21 -22.40 0.15
C GLY A 37 -0.54 -21.13 0.93
N PHE A 38 -0.90 -20.10 0.19
CA PHE A 38 -1.35 -18.83 0.75
C PHE A 38 -2.76 -18.93 1.38
N SER A 39 -3.50 -20.01 1.13
CA SER A 39 -4.84 -20.25 1.69
C SER A 39 -5.11 -21.75 1.90
N ASN A 40 -6.31 -22.11 2.37
CA ASN A 40 -6.73 -23.51 2.50
C ASN A 40 -7.04 -24.21 1.17
N PHE A 41 -7.16 -23.47 0.06
CA PHE A 41 -7.46 -24.00 -1.28
C PHE A 41 -6.26 -23.94 -2.22
N SER A 42 -5.08 -23.55 -1.75
CA SER A 42 -3.86 -23.52 -2.55
C SER A 42 -2.71 -24.21 -1.81
N GLY A 43 -1.68 -24.59 -2.55
CA GLY A 43 -0.43 -25.10 -1.97
C GLY A 43 0.26 -26.16 -2.80
N ARG A 44 1.46 -26.53 -2.36
CA ARG A 44 2.23 -27.67 -2.88
C ARG A 44 1.47 -28.94 -2.56
N VAL A 45 1.35 -29.82 -3.54
CA VAL A 45 0.67 -31.11 -3.38
C VAL A 45 1.62 -32.09 -2.72
N GLU A 46 1.20 -32.63 -1.58
CA GLU A 46 1.92 -33.70 -0.89
C GLU A 46 1.00 -34.91 -0.70
N VAL A 47 1.59 -36.10 -0.78
CA VAL A 47 0.91 -37.40 -0.66
C VAL A 47 1.51 -38.17 0.50
N PHE A 48 0.68 -38.86 1.27
CA PHE A 48 1.10 -39.67 2.41
C PHE A 48 1.26 -41.14 2.02
N ARG A 49 2.49 -41.67 2.17
CA ARG A 49 2.84 -43.07 1.90
C ARG A 49 3.79 -43.60 2.97
N ASN A 50 3.57 -44.84 3.42
CA ASN A 50 4.48 -45.56 4.33
C ASN A 50 4.82 -44.81 5.63
N GLY A 51 3.89 -44.00 6.16
CA GLY A 51 4.11 -43.24 7.40
C GLY A 51 4.74 -41.87 7.21
N GLU A 52 5.06 -41.46 5.98
CA GLU A 52 5.73 -40.20 5.69
C GLU A 52 5.04 -39.42 4.55
N TRP A 53 5.06 -38.10 4.65
CA TRP A 53 4.62 -37.21 3.57
C TRP A 53 5.73 -37.02 2.54
N GLY A 54 5.36 -36.95 1.27
CA GLY A 54 6.30 -36.66 0.20
C GLY A 54 5.64 -35.93 -0.95
N THR A 55 6.46 -35.35 -1.82
CA THR A 55 6.00 -34.44 -2.87
C THR A 55 5.64 -35.16 -4.17
N VAL A 56 4.94 -34.41 -5.04
CA VAL A 56 4.55 -34.81 -6.39
C VAL A 56 5.41 -34.08 -7.41
N CYS A 57 5.98 -34.80 -8.37
CA CYS A 57 6.83 -34.20 -9.41
C CYS A 57 6.00 -33.58 -10.55
N ASP A 58 6.46 -32.44 -11.09
CA ASP A 58 5.69 -31.58 -11.98
C ASP A 58 5.95 -31.61 -13.53
N PRO A 59 6.91 -32.37 -14.11
CA PRO A 59 7.16 -32.35 -15.55
C PRO A 59 5.92 -32.61 -16.40
N LEU A 60 5.07 -33.56 -15.98
CA LEU A 60 3.78 -33.87 -16.60
C LEU A 60 2.57 -33.37 -15.79
N TRP A 61 2.75 -32.39 -14.92
CA TRP A 61 1.63 -31.83 -14.15
C TRP A 61 0.79 -30.88 -15.00
N PHE A 62 -0.48 -31.22 -15.21
CA PHE A 62 -1.40 -30.44 -16.03
C PHE A 62 -2.67 -30.07 -15.26
N GLN A 63 -3.49 -29.23 -15.90
CA GLN A 63 -4.76 -28.79 -15.32
C GLN A 63 -5.69 -29.96 -14.98
N ARG A 64 -5.62 -31.08 -15.70
CA ARG A 64 -6.44 -32.28 -15.41
C ARG A 64 -6.06 -32.90 -14.07
N ASP A 65 -4.77 -32.98 -13.78
CA ASP A 65 -4.26 -33.55 -12.52
C ASP A 65 -4.63 -32.66 -11.34
N ALA A 66 -4.43 -31.35 -11.49
CA ALA A 66 -4.85 -30.37 -10.50
C ALA A 66 -6.36 -30.45 -10.20
N LYS A 67 -7.20 -30.67 -11.21
CA LYS A 67 -8.66 -30.86 -11.02
C LYS A 67 -8.97 -32.08 -10.16
N VAL A 68 -8.25 -33.18 -10.35
CA VAL A 68 -8.44 -34.39 -9.53
C VAL A 68 -7.99 -34.14 -8.10
N VAL A 69 -6.85 -33.47 -7.87
CA VAL A 69 -6.42 -33.09 -6.51
C VAL A 69 -7.44 -32.20 -5.82
N CYS A 70 -7.90 -31.15 -6.48
CA CYS A 70 -8.87 -30.25 -5.91
C CYS A 70 -10.19 -30.97 -5.58
N ARG A 71 -10.66 -31.85 -6.46
CA ARG A 71 -11.84 -32.68 -6.21
C ARG A 71 -11.63 -33.65 -5.05
N HIS A 72 -10.47 -34.27 -4.98
CA HIS A 72 -10.10 -35.18 -3.88
C HIS A 72 -10.13 -34.47 -2.53
N LEU A 73 -9.74 -33.19 -2.48
CA LEU A 73 -9.76 -32.35 -1.29
C LEU A 73 -11.14 -31.71 -1.00
N GLY A 74 -12.16 -32.00 -1.81
CA GLY A 74 -13.53 -31.52 -1.62
C GLY A 74 -13.86 -30.21 -2.35
N PHE A 75 -12.96 -29.66 -3.17
CA PHE A 75 -13.23 -28.48 -4.00
C PHE A 75 -13.91 -28.88 -5.32
N LYS A 76 -14.70 -27.98 -5.90
CA LYS A 76 -15.44 -28.26 -7.14
C LYS A 76 -14.52 -28.39 -8.37
N ASN A 77 -13.48 -27.57 -8.47
CA ASN A 77 -12.61 -27.50 -9.63
C ASN A 77 -11.20 -26.99 -9.25
N ALA A 78 -10.26 -27.05 -10.19
CA ALA A 78 -8.96 -26.41 -10.08
C ALA A 78 -8.90 -25.14 -10.92
N ILE A 79 -8.39 -24.06 -10.33
CA ILE A 79 -8.08 -22.80 -10.99
C ILE A 79 -6.76 -22.93 -11.74
N ALA A 80 -5.72 -23.48 -11.11
CA ALA A 80 -4.40 -23.60 -11.71
C ALA A 80 -3.65 -24.86 -11.30
N ALA A 81 -2.92 -25.44 -12.25
CA ALA A 81 -1.84 -26.40 -12.03
C ALA A 81 -0.50 -25.67 -12.02
N LEU A 82 0.19 -25.67 -10.87
CA LEU A 82 1.42 -24.92 -10.66
C LEU A 82 2.64 -25.84 -10.64
N LYS A 83 3.76 -25.28 -11.09
CA LYS A 83 5.00 -25.98 -11.43
C LYS A 83 6.21 -25.26 -10.85
N ARG A 84 7.27 -26.03 -10.64
CA ARG A 84 8.60 -25.68 -10.15
C ARG A 84 8.56 -24.90 -8.85
N GLU A 85 8.32 -25.61 -7.75
CA GLU A 85 8.41 -25.09 -6.38
C GLU A 85 7.65 -23.78 -6.12
N PHE A 86 6.50 -23.58 -6.82
CA PHE A 86 5.72 -22.35 -6.72
C PHE A 86 5.36 -21.99 -5.27
N PHE A 87 5.05 -22.99 -4.45
CA PHE A 87 4.74 -22.84 -3.03
C PHE A 87 5.95 -23.20 -2.14
N GLY A 88 7.17 -23.03 -2.66
CA GLY A 88 8.39 -23.49 -2.01
C GLY A 88 8.74 -24.95 -2.34
N GLN A 89 10.00 -25.28 -2.05
CA GLN A 89 10.57 -26.60 -2.32
C GLN A 89 9.92 -27.69 -1.47
N GLY A 90 9.91 -28.90 -2.03
CA GLY A 90 9.59 -30.09 -1.26
C GLY A 90 10.69 -30.42 -0.24
N SER A 91 10.31 -31.10 0.83
CA SER A 91 11.25 -31.80 1.69
C SER A 91 10.84 -33.27 1.80
N GLY A 92 11.80 -34.14 2.12
CA GLY A 92 11.55 -35.58 2.24
C GLY A 92 11.50 -36.29 0.88
N PRO A 93 10.79 -37.42 0.75
CA PRO A 93 10.75 -38.21 -0.48
C PRO A 93 9.87 -37.58 -1.57
N ILE A 94 10.20 -37.82 -2.83
CA ILE A 94 9.28 -37.60 -3.97
C ILE A 94 8.55 -38.92 -4.21
N TRP A 95 7.24 -38.99 -3.91
CA TRP A 95 6.50 -40.26 -3.94
C TRP A 95 5.96 -40.66 -5.30
N ILE A 96 5.53 -39.67 -6.08
CA ILE A 96 4.90 -39.90 -7.38
C ILE A 96 5.46 -38.92 -8.42
N VAL A 97 5.71 -39.47 -9.61
CA VAL A 97 6.20 -38.75 -10.79
C VAL A 97 5.33 -39.12 -12.00
N ASP A 98 5.42 -38.33 -13.07
CA ASP A 98 4.68 -38.57 -14.32
C ASP A 98 3.17 -38.78 -14.11
N VAL A 99 2.55 -37.96 -13.25
CA VAL A 99 1.11 -38.03 -13.02
C VAL A 99 0.36 -37.69 -14.29
N PHE A 100 -0.57 -38.55 -14.68
CA PHE A 100 -1.43 -38.38 -15.83
C PHE A 100 -2.84 -38.87 -15.50
N CYS A 101 -3.70 -37.93 -15.14
CA CYS A 101 -5.12 -38.14 -14.90
C CYS A 101 -5.94 -37.97 -16.20
N GLU A 102 -6.96 -38.79 -16.37
CA GLU A 102 -7.97 -38.64 -17.41
C GLU A 102 -8.94 -37.49 -17.08
N GLY A 103 -9.15 -37.21 -15.79
CA GLY A 103 -9.91 -36.08 -15.24
C GLY A 103 -11.24 -36.45 -14.57
N HIS A 104 -11.64 -37.73 -14.62
CA HIS A 104 -12.85 -38.26 -13.99
C HIS A 104 -12.59 -38.93 -12.63
N GLU A 105 -11.32 -39.16 -12.30
CA GLU A 105 -10.87 -39.78 -11.06
C GLU A 105 -11.36 -38.99 -9.83
N THR A 106 -11.63 -39.73 -8.76
CA THR A 106 -12.07 -39.17 -7.46
C THR A 106 -10.89 -38.97 -6.49
N SER A 107 -9.75 -39.54 -6.82
CA SER A 107 -8.52 -39.44 -6.04
C SER A 107 -7.30 -39.36 -6.95
N LEU A 108 -6.30 -38.58 -6.55
CA LEU A 108 -5.01 -38.53 -7.24
C LEU A 108 -4.36 -39.92 -7.35
N LEU A 109 -4.65 -40.78 -6.38
CA LEU A 109 -4.14 -42.16 -6.31
C LEU A 109 -4.78 -43.10 -7.35
N GLN A 110 -5.84 -42.67 -8.04
CA GLN A 110 -6.48 -43.42 -9.13
C GLN A 110 -5.93 -43.05 -10.50
N CYS A 111 -5.17 -41.95 -10.61
CA CYS A 111 -4.55 -41.55 -11.86
C CYS A 111 -3.41 -42.50 -12.23
N ASN A 112 -3.01 -42.49 -13.50
CA ASN A 112 -1.78 -43.14 -13.89
C ASN A 112 -0.59 -42.33 -13.36
N TYR A 113 0.34 -42.97 -12.67
CA TYR A 113 1.57 -42.34 -12.19
C TYR A 113 2.67 -43.40 -12.05
N LYS A 114 3.93 -42.95 -12.01
CA LYS A 114 5.06 -43.80 -11.64
C LYS A 114 5.44 -43.53 -10.20
N HIS A 115 5.91 -44.57 -9.51
CA HIS A 115 6.52 -44.39 -8.20
C HIS A 115 7.82 -43.61 -8.31
N GLY A 116 8.03 -42.66 -7.40
CA GLY A 116 9.18 -41.77 -7.43
C GLY A 116 10.52 -42.44 -7.13
N GLY A 117 11.59 -41.78 -7.61
CA GLY A 117 13.00 -42.19 -7.59
C GLY A 117 13.91 -41.00 -7.96
N SER A 118 15.20 -41.23 -8.22
CA SER A 118 16.26 -40.20 -8.40
C SER A 118 16.11 -39.25 -9.59
N ASP A 119 15.06 -39.40 -10.40
CA ASP A 119 14.90 -38.70 -11.68
C ASP A 119 14.16 -37.36 -11.55
N CYS A 120 13.77 -36.97 -10.32
CA CYS A 120 13.14 -35.69 -10.04
C CYS A 120 13.80 -35.00 -8.86
N ASP A 121 13.98 -33.69 -8.98
CA ASP A 121 14.54 -32.81 -7.96
C ASP A 121 13.39 -32.07 -7.22
N HIS A 122 13.60 -31.70 -5.96
CA HIS A 122 12.67 -30.93 -5.14
C HIS A 122 12.34 -29.55 -5.71
N ILE A 123 13.09 -29.10 -6.71
CA ILE A 123 12.74 -27.92 -7.49
C ILE A 123 11.57 -28.16 -8.44
N TYR A 124 11.28 -29.40 -8.80
CA TYR A 124 10.24 -29.81 -9.75
C TYR A 124 9.00 -30.35 -9.03
N VAL A 125 8.52 -29.63 -8.02
CA VAL A 125 7.32 -30.03 -7.23
C VAL A 125 6.05 -29.35 -7.71
N ALA A 126 4.97 -30.13 -7.72
CA ALA A 126 3.66 -29.71 -8.20
C ALA A 126 2.87 -28.96 -7.13
N GLY A 127 2.14 -27.92 -7.56
CA GLY A 127 1.20 -27.17 -6.74
C GLY A 127 -0.16 -27.05 -7.40
N VAL A 128 -1.17 -26.68 -6.61
CA VAL A 128 -2.51 -26.38 -7.13
C VAL A 128 -3.08 -25.13 -6.50
N VAL A 129 -3.98 -24.50 -7.23
CA VAL A 129 -4.95 -23.56 -6.68
C VAL A 129 -6.33 -24.09 -7.04
N CYS A 130 -7.14 -24.41 -6.04
CA CYS A 130 -8.48 -24.94 -6.15
C CYS A 130 -9.51 -23.81 -6.13
N THR A 131 -10.70 -24.08 -6.65
CA THR A 131 -11.81 -23.13 -6.53
C THR A 131 -12.26 -23.06 -5.08
N GLY A 132 -11.78 -22.04 -4.36
CA GLY A 132 -12.54 -21.40 -3.29
C GLY A 132 -13.88 -20.91 -3.84
N SER A 133 -14.87 -20.83 -2.97
CA SER A 133 -16.29 -20.60 -3.26
C SER A 133 -16.55 -19.70 -4.50
N CYS A 134 -17.06 -20.33 -5.57
CA CYS A 134 -17.79 -19.70 -6.68
C CYS A 134 -17.12 -18.55 -7.46
N LEU A 135 -15.95 -18.74 -8.07
CA LEU A 135 -15.45 -17.81 -9.10
C LEU A 135 -14.85 -18.47 -10.34
N PHE A 136 -15.12 -17.82 -11.48
CA PHE A 136 -14.52 -18.12 -12.79
C PHE A 136 -13.32 -17.20 -13.01
N TYR A 137 -12.13 -17.79 -13.12
CA TYR A 137 -10.89 -17.08 -13.43
C TYR A 137 -10.44 -17.44 -14.85
N LYS A 138 -10.03 -16.44 -15.64
CA LYS A 138 -9.22 -16.69 -16.84
C LYS A 138 -7.76 -16.67 -16.45
N VAL A 139 -7.02 -17.72 -16.81
CA VAL A 139 -5.56 -17.84 -16.65
C VAL A 139 -4.92 -17.63 -18.03
N SER A 140 -3.93 -16.73 -18.13
CA SER A 140 -3.13 -16.54 -19.33
C SER A 140 -1.64 -16.66 -19.01
N TYR A 141 -0.87 -17.29 -19.90
CA TYR A 141 0.59 -17.47 -19.79
C TYR A 141 1.29 -16.50 -20.76
N THR A 142 2.29 -15.74 -20.29
CA THR A 142 3.17 -14.92 -21.14
C THR A 142 4.47 -15.68 -21.47
N SER A 143 4.86 -15.69 -22.75
CA SER A 143 5.92 -16.52 -23.32
C SER A 143 7.36 -16.04 -23.07
N THR A 144 7.61 -15.21 -22.06
CA THR A 144 8.95 -14.65 -21.78
C THR A 144 9.29 -14.76 -20.31
N GLY A 145 9.83 -15.92 -19.90
CA GLY A 145 10.75 -16.09 -18.76
C GLY A 145 10.27 -15.80 -17.32
N GLY A 146 9.20 -15.01 -17.12
CA GLY A 146 8.58 -14.74 -15.82
C GLY A 146 7.15 -15.26 -15.83
N LYS A 147 6.83 -16.20 -14.92
CA LYS A 147 5.47 -16.76 -14.83
C LYS A 147 4.59 -15.74 -14.10
N VAL A 148 3.86 -14.91 -14.85
CA VAL A 148 2.78 -14.09 -14.29
C VAL A 148 1.48 -14.85 -14.47
N LEU A 149 0.84 -15.27 -13.38
CA LEU A 149 -0.52 -15.78 -13.43
C LEU A 149 -1.46 -14.58 -13.43
N LYS A 150 -1.96 -14.21 -14.61
CA LYS A 150 -2.97 -13.14 -14.69
C LYS A 150 -4.35 -13.73 -14.47
N PHE A 151 -4.91 -13.55 -13.28
CA PHE A 151 -6.28 -13.91 -12.99
C PHE A 151 -7.18 -12.71 -13.28
N THR A 152 -7.98 -12.79 -14.35
CA THR A 152 -9.04 -11.80 -14.61
C THR A 152 -10.37 -12.36 -14.13
N SER A 153 -11.07 -11.60 -13.30
CA SER A 153 -12.44 -11.91 -12.85
C SER A 153 -13.35 -11.95 -14.08
N ALA A 154 -13.78 -13.14 -14.47
CA ALA A 154 -14.73 -13.34 -15.56
C ALA A 154 -16.13 -13.59 -14.98
N GLY A 155 -16.67 -12.65 -14.21
CA GLY A 155 -18.03 -12.72 -13.68
C GLY A 155 -18.21 -12.01 -12.34
N THR A 156 -19.41 -11.50 -12.11
CA THR A 156 -19.88 -10.64 -11.00
C THR A 156 -19.85 -11.26 -9.59
N GLY A 157 -18.82 -12.03 -9.24
CA GLY A 157 -18.85 -12.87 -8.05
C GLY A 157 -18.13 -12.34 -6.81
N ASN A 158 -16.91 -11.82 -6.91
CA ASN A 158 -16.19 -11.22 -5.78
C ASN A 158 -15.16 -10.25 -6.35
N LYS A 159 -15.37 -8.96 -6.11
CA LYS A 159 -14.39 -7.92 -6.41
C LYS A 159 -13.70 -7.52 -5.10
N ILE A 160 -12.56 -6.88 -5.20
CA ILE A 160 -11.90 -6.26 -4.04
C ILE A 160 -12.72 -5.04 -3.62
N ASP A 161 -13.67 -5.27 -2.72
CA ASP A 161 -14.66 -4.25 -2.34
C ASP A 161 -14.34 -3.61 -0.99
N LYS A 162 -13.52 -4.25 -0.15
CA LYS A 162 -13.13 -3.71 1.15
C LYS A 162 -11.63 -3.52 1.22
N VAL A 163 -11.26 -2.39 1.82
CA VAL A 163 -9.88 -1.99 2.11
C VAL A 163 -9.81 -1.64 3.59
N ARG A 164 -8.68 -1.92 4.22
CA ARG A 164 -8.34 -1.42 5.55
C ARG A 164 -6.89 -0.95 5.58
N LEU A 165 -6.60 -0.06 6.52
CA LEU A 165 -5.24 0.35 6.86
C LEU A 165 -4.82 -0.33 8.16
N VAL A 166 -3.61 -0.89 8.19
CA VAL A 166 -3.07 -1.65 9.32
C VAL A 166 -1.71 -1.10 9.73
N ASP A 167 -1.38 -1.15 11.02
CA ASP A 167 -0.10 -0.74 11.60
C ASP A 167 0.30 0.74 11.33
N GLY A 168 -0.70 1.60 11.09
CA GLY A 168 -0.51 3.05 11.07
C GLY A 168 -0.63 3.69 12.45
N SER A 169 -0.08 4.90 12.58
CA SER A 169 -0.20 5.73 13.79
C SER A 169 -1.61 6.32 13.99
N SER A 170 -2.46 6.28 12.96
CA SER A 170 -3.82 6.80 12.98
C SER A 170 -4.75 5.98 12.08
N ASN A 171 -6.05 6.27 12.12
CA ASN A 171 -7.04 5.63 11.23
C ASN A 171 -6.88 6.06 9.75
N SER A 172 -6.04 7.05 9.46
CA SER A 172 -5.80 7.56 8.11
C SER A 172 -4.46 7.10 7.53
N SER A 173 -3.66 6.35 8.28
CA SER A 173 -2.38 5.82 7.82
C SER A 173 -2.27 4.31 8.01
N GLY A 174 -1.41 3.67 7.23
CA GLY A 174 -1.06 2.27 7.43
C GLY A 174 -0.79 1.50 6.13
N ARG A 175 -0.37 0.25 6.29
CA ARG A 175 -0.28 -0.75 5.22
C ARG A 175 -1.66 -1.00 4.64
N ILE A 176 -1.76 -1.05 3.32
CA ILE A 176 -3.01 -1.33 2.62
C ILE A 176 -3.24 -2.83 2.61
N GLU A 177 -4.37 -3.25 3.19
CA GLU A 177 -4.87 -4.61 3.07
C GLU A 177 -6.25 -4.60 2.43
N VAL A 178 -6.50 -5.61 1.62
CA VAL A 178 -7.71 -5.77 0.83
C VAL A 178 -8.39 -7.10 1.17
N LEU A 179 -9.72 -7.10 1.21
CA LEU A 179 -10.49 -8.32 1.47
C LEU A 179 -10.90 -8.93 0.13
N PHE A 180 -10.48 -10.16 -0.10
CA PHE A 180 -10.91 -10.96 -1.23
C PHE A 180 -11.23 -12.38 -0.79
N ASP A 181 -12.36 -12.92 -1.25
CA ASP A 181 -12.86 -14.27 -0.90
C ASP A 181 -12.88 -14.56 0.63
N GLY A 182 -13.20 -13.52 1.43
CA GLY A 182 -13.29 -13.65 2.89
C GLY A 182 -11.95 -13.64 3.64
N GLU A 183 -10.82 -13.54 2.94
CA GLU A 183 -9.48 -13.47 3.53
C GLU A 183 -8.81 -12.12 3.23
N TRP A 184 -8.17 -11.55 4.25
CA TRP A 184 -7.39 -10.32 4.09
C TRP A 184 -6.01 -10.64 3.52
N GLY A 185 -5.50 -9.73 2.70
CA GLY A 185 -4.16 -9.82 2.14
C GLY A 185 -3.67 -8.47 1.65
N THR A 186 -2.42 -8.39 1.24
CA THR A 186 -1.72 -7.14 0.97
C THR A 186 -1.72 -6.77 -0.51
N VAL A 187 -1.14 -5.61 -0.82
CA VAL A 187 -1.00 -5.08 -2.18
C VAL A 187 0.49 -4.84 -2.46
N CYS A 188 0.98 -5.35 -3.60
CA CYS A 188 2.37 -5.19 -4.00
C CYS A 188 2.64 -3.80 -4.61
N GLN A 189 3.86 -3.29 -4.41
CA GLN A 189 4.31 -2.01 -4.96
C GLN A 189 4.60 -1.99 -6.47
N GLU A 190 4.60 -3.15 -7.14
CA GLU A 190 4.89 -3.24 -8.58
C GLU A 190 3.85 -2.44 -9.37
N GLU A 191 4.33 -1.47 -10.17
CA GLU A 191 3.54 -0.45 -10.88
C GLU A 191 2.61 0.42 -10.01
N TRP A 192 2.61 0.28 -8.68
CA TRP A 192 1.80 1.09 -7.78
C TRP A 192 2.13 2.58 -7.94
N THR A 193 1.15 3.46 -7.89
CA THR A 193 1.30 4.90 -8.09
C THR A 193 0.53 5.71 -7.05
N LEU A 194 0.71 7.04 -7.07
CA LEU A 194 -0.10 7.94 -6.26
C LEU A 194 -1.59 7.94 -6.68
N ALA A 195 -1.89 7.65 -7.95
CA ALA A 195 -3.27 7.55 -8.43
C ALA A 195 -3.99 6.34 -7.80
N ASP A 196 -3.30 5.21 -7.64
CA ASP A 196 -3.85 4.02 -6.97
C ASP A 196 -4.11 4.28 -5.48
N ALA A 197 -3.13 4.89 -4.81
CA ALA A 197 -3.25 5.32 -3.43
C ALA A 197 -4.41 6.31 -3.22
N ASN A 198 -4.63 7.22 -4.17
CA ASN A 198 -5.75 8.15 -4.13
C ASN A 198 -7.10 7.44 -4.18
N VAL A 199 -7.24 6.40 -5.00
CA VAL A 199 -8.45 5.57 -5.06
C VAL A 199 -8.69 4.87 -3.71
N VAL A 200 -7.63 4.36 -3.06
CA VAL A 200 -7.73 3.78 -1.70
C VAL A 200 -8.26 4.81 -0.70
N CYS A 201 -7.66 6.00 -0.66
CA CYS A 201 -8.08 7.03 0.29
C CYS A 201 -9.54 7.47 0.05
N LYS A 202 -9.95 7.65 -1.22
CA LYS A 202 -11.35 7.93 -1.57
C LYS A 202 -12.29 6.79 -1.15
N GLN A 203 -11.91 5.54 -1.39
CA GLN A 203 -12.70 4.37 -1.00
C GLN A 203 -12.90 4.29 0.52
N LEU A 204 -11.91 4.74 1.30
CA LEU A 204 -11.97 4.84 2.76
C LEU A 204 -12.71 6.08 3.27
N GLY A 205 -13.18 6.97 2.38
CA GLY A 205 -13.95 8.17 2.72
C GLY A 205 -13.12 9.44 2.94
N TYR A 206 -11.82 9.41 2.64
CA TYR A 206 -10.96 10.59 2.67
C TYR A 206 -10.99 11.35 1.34
N GLN A 207 -10.78 12.67 1.41
CA GLN A 207 -10.84 13.54 0.23
C GLN A 207 -9.71 13.27 -0.78
N SER A 208 -8.51 12.96 -0.28
CA SER A 208 -7.30 12.73 -1.08
C SER A 208 -6.31 11.84 -0.34
N VAL A 209 -5.36 11.28 -1.09
CA VAL A 209 -4.08 10.80 -0.55
C VAL A 209 -3.16 11.99 -0.24
N ILE A 210 -2.45 11.90 0.89
CA ILE A 210 -1.34 12.80 1.26
C ILE A 210 -0.02 12.16 0.80
N VAL A 211 0.22 10.91 1.21
CA VAL A 211 1.45 10.16 0.88
C VAL A 211 1.12 8.72 0.49
N SER A 212 1.85 8.19 -0.49
CA SER A 212 1.88 6.77 -0.84
C SER A 212 3.21 6.17 -0.42
N PHE A 213 3.16 5.04 0.29
CA PHE A 213 4.33 4.38 0.86
C PHE A 213 4.62 3.06 0.15
N ARG A 214 5.91 2.73 0.11
CA ARG A 214 6.48 1.54 -0.53
C ARG A 214 7.40 0.82 0.45
N ASN A 215 7.92 -0.32 0.02
CA ASN A 215 8.92 -1.12 0.73
C ASN A 215 8.51 -1.48 2.17
N ALA A 216 7.22 -1.78 2.38
CA ALA A 216 6.68 -2.19 3.68
C ALA A 216 6.99 -1.22 4.84
N LEU A 217 6.88 0.10 4.62
CA LEU A 217 7.21 1.10 5.65
C LEU A 217 6.43 0.92 6.96
N PHE A 218 5.17 0.48 6.87
CA PHE A 218 4.33 0.16 8.04
C PHE A 218 4.55 -1.28 8.56
N GLY A 219 5.67 -1.90 8.21
CA GLY A 219 5.93 -3.31 8.44
C GLY A 219 5.36 -4.21 7.36
N GLU A 220 6.01 -5.35 7.18
CA GLU A 220 5.56 -6.43 6.29
C GLU A 220 4.22 -6.99 6.75
N GLY A 221 3.31 -7.21 5.81
CA GLY A 221 2.12 -8.00 6.07
C GLY A 221 2.44 -9.49 6.14
N SER A 222 1.39 -10.30 6.15
CA SER A 222 1.52 -11.75 6.15
C SER A 222 0.43 -12.38 5.29
N GLY A 223 0.69 -13.61 4.84
CA GLY A 223 -0.27 -14.38 4.06
C GLY A 223 -0.23 -14.03 2.58
N ILE A 224 -1.40 -13.74 2.00
CA ILE A 224 -1.54 -13.54 0.55
C ILE A 224 -1.32 -12.08 0.16
N ILE A 225 -0.62 -11.88 -0.96
CA ILE A 225 -0.59 -10.62 -1.70
C ILE A 225 -1.68 -10.69 -2.77
N TRP A 226 -2.82 -10.05 -2.52
CA TRP A 226 -4.00 -10.15 -3.38
C TRP A 226 -3.83 -9.41 -4.70
N MET A 227 -3.14 -8.27 -4.69
CA MET A 227 -3.05 -7.37 -5.85
C MET A 227 -1.60 -7.05 -6.20
N THR A 228 -1.30 -7.03 -7.49
CA THR A 228 -0.08 -6.48 -8.08
C THR A 228 -0.42 -5.74 -9.37
N ASN A 229 0.51 -4.92 -9.87
CA ASN A 229 0.38 -4.18 -11.13
C ASN A 229 -0.95 -3.43 -11.17
N VAL A 230 -1.23 -2.73 -10.06
CA VAL A 230 -2.45 -1.93 -9.92
C VAL A 230 -2.26 -0.68 -10.74
N HIS A 231 -3.24 -0.39 -11.60
CA HIS A 231 -3.19 0.72 -12.52
C HIS A 231 -4.57 1.39 -12.59
N CYS A 232 -4.78 2.34 -11.68
CA CYS A 232 -5.91 3.23 -11.60
C CYS A 232 -5.65 4.51 -12.43
N THR A 233 -6.74 5.13 -12.89
CA THR A 233 -6.72 6.49 -13.45
C THR A 233 -6.77 7.57 -12.36
N GLY A 234 -7.15 7.20 -11.13
CA GLY A 234 -7.33 8.10 -9.99
C GLY A 234 -8.76 8.61 -9.79
N ASN A 235 -9.66 8.26 -10.72
CA ASN A 235 -11.07 8.64 -10.74
C ASN A 235 -12.02 7.50 -10.34
N GLU A 236 -11.49 6.30 -10.14
CA GLU A 236 -12.24 5.15 -9.66
C GLU A 236 -12.76 5.40 -8.25
N MET A 237 -13.96 4.87 -7.96
CA MET A 237 -14.57 4.94 -6.62
C MET A 237 -13.98 3.91 -5.65
N SER A 238 -13.36 2.86 -6.18
CA SER A 238 -12.72 1.80 -5.40
C SER A 238 -11.69 1.06 -6.23
N LEU A 239 -10.77 0.36 -5.56
CA LEU A 239 -9.76 -0.47 -6.21
C LEU A 239 -10.36 -1.53 -7.13
N SER A 240 -11.60 -1.95 -6.87
CA SER A 240 -12.36 -2.87 -7.74
C SER A 240 -12.56 -2.36 -9.18
N GLY A 241 -12.51 -1.04 -9.39
CA GLY A 241 -12.69 -0.37 -10.67
C GLY A 241 -11.38 -0.20 -11.46
N CYS A 242 -10.23 -0.41 -10.82
CA CYS A 242 -8.93 -0.28 -11.46
C CYS A 242 -8.57 -1.55 -12.24
N ASN A 243 -7.59 -1.44 -13.12
CA ASN A 243 -6.94 -2.63 -13.68
C ASN A 243 -5.92 -3.14 -12.65
N TYR A 244 -5.90 -4.44 -12.39
CA TYR A 244 -4.94 -5.07 -11.49
C TYR A 244 -4.78 -6.54 -11.86
N THR A 245 -3.69 -7.13 -11.40
CA THR A 245 -3.48 -8.58 -11.46
C THR A 245 -3.74 -9.17 -10.09
N LEU A 246 -4.72 -10.07 -10.00
CA LEU A 246 -5.00 -10.84 -8.79
C LEU A 246 -3.94 -11.93 -8.58
N PHE A 247 -3.67 -12.28 -7.32
CA PHE A 247 -2.78 -13.39 -6.90
C PHE A 247 -1.31 -13.26 -7.30
N GLY A 248 -0.79 -12.04 -7.29
CA GLY A 248 0.65 -11.76 -7.34
C GLY A 248 1.36 -12.16 -8.64
N ASN A 249 2.30 -11.31 -9.05
CA ASN A 249 3.38 -11.74 -9.91
C ASN A 249 4.34 -12.52 -9.00
N LEU A 250 4.95 -13.60 -9.50
CA LEU A 250 5.90 -14.45 -8.78
C LEU A 250 7.14 -13.72 -8.22
N GLY A 251 7.28 -12.43 -8.47
CA GLY A 251 8.36 -11.57 -7.96
C GLY A 251 8.00 -10.70 -6.76
N CYS A 252 6.74 -10.70 -6.28
CA CYS A 252 6.36 -9.91 -5.11
C CYS A 252 6.50 -10.69 -3.81
N SER A 253 7.10 -10.09 -2.78
CA SER A 253 7.02 -10.59 -1.39
C SER A 253 6.70 -9.45 -0.42
N HIS A 254 6.41 -9.75 0.85
CA HIS A 254 5.88 -8.75 1.78
C HIS A 254 6.78 -7.53 2.03
N HIS A 255 8.08 -7.60 1.75
CA HIS A 255 8.97 -6.42 1.72
C HIS A 255 8.53 -5.34 0.72
N GLN A 256 7.60 -5.66 -0.20
CA GLN A 256 7.07 -4.77 -1.23
C GLN A 256 5.62 -4.36 -0.94
N ASP A 257 5.10 -4.59 0.26
CA ASP A 257 3.75 -4.17 0.62
C ASP A 257 3.66 -2.64 0.63
N VAL A 258 2.57 -2.10 0.08
CA VAL A 258 2.32 -0.65 0.01
C VAL A 258 1.49 -0.16 1.19
N GLY A 259 1.65 1.12 1.51
CA GLY A 259 0.87 1.83 2.52
C GLY A 259 0.42 3.19 2.04
N VAL A 260 -0.42 3.86 2.81
CA VAL A 260 -0.86 5.24 2.53
C VAL A 260 -0.97 6.08 3.80
N LEU A 261 -0.98 7.40 3.61
CA LEU A 261 -1.52 8.39 4.53
C LEU A 261 -2.58 9.18 3.77
N CYS A 262 -3.81 9.16 4.27
CA CYS A 262 -4.98 9.77 3.69
C CYS A 262 -5.41 11.02 4.47
N GLY A 263 -6.11 11.93 3.78
CA GLY A 263 -6.70 13.12 4.37
C GLY A 263 -6.27 14.40 3.67
N GLU A 264 -6.44 15.51 4.38
CA GLU A 264 -5.91 16.80 3.98
C GLU A 264 -4.57 17.04 4.68
N MET A 265 -3.62 17.60 3.93
CA MET A 265 -2.33 18.00 4.48
C MET A 265 -2.52 19.34 5.20
N TYR A 266 -2.23 19.38 6.50
CA TYR A 266 -2.30 20.61 7.27
C TYR A 266 -1.02 20.76 8.09
N LEU A 267 -0.36 21.90 7.91
CA LEU A 267 0.86 22.26 8.60
C LEU A 267 0.45 22.98 9.88
N GLN A 268 0.71 22.34 11.01
CA GLN A 268 0.37 22.88 12.32
C GLN A 268 1.40 23.89 12.78
N GLU A 269 2.68 23.53 12.71
CA GLU A 269 3.78 24.31 13.26
C GLU A 269 5.06 24.19 12.42
N THR A 270 5.93 25.18 12.55
CA THR A 270 7.29 25.19 11.99
C THR A 270 8.26 25.52 13.11
N ARG A 271 9.45 24.91 13.11
CA ARG A 271 10.52 25.22 14.07
C ARG A 271 11.89 25.25 13.41
N LEU A 272 12.82 25.91 14.09
CA LEU A 272 14.25 25.87 13.80
C LEU A 272 14.96 25.04 14.88
N VAL A 273 15.79 24.10 14.46
CA VAL A 273 16.51 23.17 15.36
C VAL A 273 18.02 23.30 15.14
N ASP A 274 18.80 23.10 16.19
CA ASP A 274 20.29 23.07 16.17
C ASP A 274 20.97 24.35 15.64
N GLY A 275 20.25 25.48 15.67
CA GLY A 275 20.83 26.80 15.45
C GLY A 275 21.48 27.39 16.70
N HIS A 276 22.30 28.42 16.50
CA HIS A 276 22.98 29.13 17.59
C HIS A 276 22.05 30.10 18.34
N SER A 277 20.86 30.36 17.77
CA SER A 277 19.88 31.34 18.21
C SER A 277 18.50 30.99 17.65
N ASN A 278 17.43 31.58 18.20
CA ASN A 278 16.05 31.27 17.83
C ASN A 278 15.66 31.68 16.40
N ASP A 279 16.52 32.41 15.71
CA ASP A 279 16.36 32.88 14.33
C ASP A 279 17.19 32.07 13.32
N SER A 280 17.91 31.03 13.75
CA SER A 280 18.64 30.15 12.83
C SER A 280 18.44 28.68 13.18
N GLY A 281 18.62 27.80 12.19
CA GLY A 281 18.63 26.35 12.41
C GLY A 281 18.14 25.57 11.20
N ARG A 282 18.15 24.23 11.34
CA ARG A 282 17.47 23.29 10.43
C ARG A 282 15.97 23.55 10.48
N LEU A 283 15.35 23.64 9.31
CA LEU A 283 13.90 23.83 9.20
C LEU A 283 13.18 22.50 9.37
N GLU A 284 12.31 22.44 10.36
CA GLU A 284 11.40 21.30 10.56
C GLU A 284 9.95 21.78 10.56
N VAL A 285 9.07 20.99 9.98
CA VAL A 285 7.63 21.26 9.86
C VAL A 285 6.84 20.12 10.49
N LEU A 286 5.79 20.49 11.23
CA LEU A 286 4.84 19.58 11.84
C LEU A 286 3.63 19.50 10.92
N ILE A 287 3.43 18.33 10.33
CA ILE A 287 2.33 18.06 9.40
C ILE A 287 1.61 16.80 9.86
N ASN A 288 0.29 16.88 10.02
CA ASN A 288 -0.53 15.76 10.48
C ASN A 288 0.03 15.05 11.75
N ASP A 289 0.57 15.84 12.69
CA ASP A 289 1.12 15.40 14.00
C ASP A 289 2.46 14.64 13.93
N GLU A 290 3.15 14.66 12.79
CA GLU A 290 4.49 14.08 12.64
C GLU A 290 5.48 15.18 12.20
N TRP A 291 6.56 15.34 12.98
CA TRP A 291 7.66 16.24 12.63
C TRP A 291 8.47 15.65 11.47
N GLY A 292 8.89 16.52 10.56
CA GLY A 292 9.79 16.15 9.49
C GLY A 292 10.52 17.36 8.92
N THR A 293 11.40 17.10 7.97
CA THR A 293 12.32 18.11 7.39
C THR A 293 11.88 18.51 5.99
N VAL A 294 12.59 19.49 5.42
CA VAL A 294 12.38 19.99 4.07
C VAL A 294 13.67 19.83 3.27
N CYS A 295 13.55 19.34 2.04
CA CYS A 295 14.68 19.10 1.13
C CYS A 295 15.24 20.38 0.50
N ASP A 296 16.54 20.42 0.23
CA ASP A 296 17.24 21.54 -0.40
C ASP A 296 17.18 21.54 -1.94
N GLU A 297 16.62 20.49 -2.55
CA GLU A 297 16.36 20.47 -4.00
C GLU A 297 15.38 21.60 -4.41
N GLU A 298 15.84 22.45 -5.33
CA GLU A 298 15.18 23.69 -5.82
C GLU A 298 14.86 24.74 -4.73
N TRP A 299 15.30 24.54 -3.49
CA TRP A 299 15.03 25.45 -2.39
C TRP A 299 15.80 26.77 -2.54
N ASP A 300 15.09 27.89 -2.51
CA ASP A 300 15.66 29.22 -2.70
C ASP A 300 15.29 30.23 -1.58
N MET A 301 15.74 31.48 -1.76
CA MET A 301 15.52 32.56 -0.79
C MET A 301 14.05 32.96 -0.63
N LYS A 302 13.18 32.72 -1.62
CA LYS A 302 11.73 32.98 -1.53
C LYS A 302 11.07 31.93 -0.66
N ASP A 303 11.47 30.67 -0.78
CA ASP A 303 10.98 29.59 0.08
C ASP A 303 11.38 29.84 1.53
N ALA A 304 12.66 30.15 1.75
CA ALA A 304 13.17 30.55 3.06
C ALA A 304 12.42 31.77 3.62
N THR A 305 12.07 32.75 2.76
CA THR A 305 11.29 33.92 3.19
C THR A 305 9.89 33.55 3.67
N VAL A 306 9.21 32.62 2.99
CA VAL A 306 7.90 32.10 3.43
C VAL A 306 8.05 31.35 4.74
N ALA A 307 9.06 30.47 4.87
CA ALA A 307 9.35 29.72 6.09
C ALA A 307 9.60 30.66 7.30
N CYS A 308 10.45 31.66 7.13
CA CYS A 308 10.77 32.64 8.17
C CYS A 308 9.56 33.51 8.53
N ARG A 309 8.71 33.88 7.57
CA ARG A 309 7.44 34.58 7.84
C ARG A 309 6.48 33.73 8.65
N GLN A 310 6.39 32.44 8.34
CA GLN A 310 5.57 31.49 9.08
C GLN A 310 6.07 31.29 10.53
N LEU A 311 7.39 31.43 10.76
CA LEU A 311 8.03 31.46 12.08
C LEU A 311 7.88 32.80 12.83
N GLY A 312 7.23 33.81 12.23
CA GLY A 312 7.01 35.12 12.84
C GLY A 312 8.12 36.16 12.57
N PHE A 313 9.09 35.87 11.70
CA PHE A 313 10.11 36.83 11.29
C PHE A 313 9.68 37.58 10.00
N PRO A 314 10.21 38.79 9.73
CA PRO A 314 9.81 39.52 8.52
C PRO A 314 10.22 38.84 7.21
N ALA A 315 11.41 38.22 7.15
CA ALA A 315 11.95 37.54 5.98
C ALA A 315 13.09 36.57 6.34
N ALA A 316 13.65 35.89 5.34
CA ALA A 316 14.93 35.22 5.45
C ALA A 316 16.09 36.18 5.16
N ILE A 317 17.16 36.07 5.93
CA ILE A 317 18.45 36.71 5.65
C ILE A 317 19.30 35.78 4.79
N PHE A 318 19.26 34.48 5.08
CA PHE A 318 20.06 33.48 4.39
C PHE A 318 19.38 32.10 4.42
N THR A 319 19.73 31.25 3.45
CA THR A 319 19.34 29.84 3.43
C THR A 319 20.58 28.96 3.32
N TYR A 320 20.55 27.83 4.00
CA TYR A 320 21.61 26.83 4.05
C TYR A 320 21.10 25.52 3.43
N SER A 321 22.00 24.83 2.74
CA SER A 321 21.79 23.52 2.15
C SER A 321 22.74 22.50 2.78
N LEU A 322 22.68 21.24 2.32
CA LEU A 322 23.60 20.18 2.72
C LEU A 322 23.65 19.92 4.23
N ALA A 323 22.48 19.95 4.90
CA ALA A 323 22.34 19.68 6.33
C ALA A 323 23.31 20.50 7.21
N HIS A 324 23.49 21.78 6.92
CA HIS A 324 24.44 22.66 7.62
C HIS A 324 24.29 22.64 9.16
N PHE A 325 23.06 22.52 9.67
CA PHE A 325 22.77 22.43 11.10
C PHE A 325 22.65 20.97 11.60
N GLY A 326 23.20 20.03 10.85
CA GLY A 326 23.07 18.59 11.08
C GLY A 326 21.85 17.98 10.39
N GLU A 327 21.94 16.69 10.11
CA GLU A 327 20.85 15.89 9.55
C GLU A 327 19.69 15.79 10.54
N GLY A 328 18.47 15.95 10.04
CA GLY A 328 17.27 15.67 10.79
C GLY A 328 16.97 14.17 10.84
N PHE A 329 15.77 13.85 11.31
CA PHE A 329 15.29 12.48 11.42
C PHE A 329 13.85 12.39 10.96
N GLY A 330 13.43 11.19 10.57
CA GLY A 330 12.05 10.88 10.22
C GLY A 330 11.73 11.21 8.77
N ARG A 331 10.60 11.89 8.55
CA ARG A 331 10.09 12.14 7.20
C ARG A 331 10.68 13.41 6.61
N ILE A 332 10.92 13.41 5.31
CA ILE A 332 11.09 14.63 4.53
C ILE A 332 9.72 14.97 3.94
N TRP A 333 9.09 16.03 4.44
CA TRP A 333 7.70 16.36 4.14
C TRP A 333 7.49 16.97 2.75
N MET A 334 8.48 17.68 2.25
CA MET A 334 8.41 18.38 0.98
C MET A 334 9.80 18.52 0.36
N SER A 335 9.84 18.43 -0.97
CA SER A 335 10.99 18.74 -1.81
C SER A 335 10.53 19.56 -3.01
N ASP A 336 11.48 20.10 -3.79
CA ASP A 336 11.20 20.92 -4.96
C ASP A 336 10.21 22.06 -4.64
N VAL A 337 10.41 22.71 -3.49
CA VAL A 337 9.55 23.81 -3.01
C VAL A 337 9.80 25.04 -3.89
N GLN A 338 8.73 25.63 -4.40
CA GLN A 338 8.78 26.74 -5.35
C GLN A 338 7.73 27.80 -4.98
N CYS A 339 8.08 28.63 -4.01
CA CYS A 339 7.30 29.77 -3.57
C CYS A 339 7.52 31.00 -4.46
N LYS A 340 6.52 31.88 -4.53
CA LYS A 340 6.63 33.24 -5.06
C LYS A 340 7.23 34.20 -4.04
N GLY A 341 7.18 33.86 -2.75
CA GLY A 341 7.63 34.66 -1.61
C GLY A 341 6.48 35.40 -0.89
N THR A 342 5.25 35.29 -1.38
CA THR A 342 4.05 35.99 -0.86
C THR A 342 3.07 35.07 -0.13
N GLU A 343 3.28 33.76 -0.24
CA GLU A 343 2.49 32.69 0.39
C GLU A 343 2.51 32.80 1.91
N LEU A 344 1.38 32.52 2.57
CA LEU A 344 1.31 32.60 4.03
C LEU A 344 1.91 31.35 4.70
N SER A 345 1.99 30.24 3.97
CA SER A 345 2.50 28.96 4.45
C SER A 345 3.28 28.25 3.35
N LEU A 346 4.29 27.46 3.74
CA LEU A 346 5.01 26.59 2.81
C LEU A 346 4.09 25.60 2.08
N LEU A 347 2.95 25.22 2.67
CA LEU A 347 1.98 24.34 2.02
C LEU A 347 1.28 24.95 0.80
N GLU A 348 1.23 26.29 0.71
CA GLU A 348 0.61 27.00 -0.42
C GLU A 348 1.54 27.10 -1.63
N CYS A 349 2.84 26.90 -1.40
CA CYS A 349 3.82 26.86 -2.47
C CYS A 349 3.63 25.60 -3.31
N LYS A 350 4.10 25.64 -4.56
CA LYS A 350 4.23 24.40 -5.33
C LYS A 350 5.32 23.56 -4.65
N HIS A 351 5.05 22.29 -4.39
CA HIS A 351 6.00 21.34 -3.80
C HIS A 351 5.66 19.92 -4.21
N GLU A 352 6.65 19.04 -4.13
CA GLU A 352 6.48 17.60 -4.24
C GLU A 352 6.22 16.99 -2.86
N ARG A 353 5.16 16.17 -2.77
CA ARG A 353 4.67 15.56 -1.51
C ARG A 353 5.24 14.17 -1.24
N TYR A 354 6.05 13.66 -2.16
CA TYR A 354 6.60 12.30 -2.13
C TYR A 354 8.06 12.34 -1.66
N GLN A 355 8.48 11.32 -0.91
CA GLN A 355 9.88 11.12 -0.55
C GLN A 355 10.64 10.70 -1.81
N LYS A 356 11.03 11.71 -2.60
CA LYS A 356 11.78 11.55 -3.84
C LYS A 356 13.06 10.76 -3.52
N PRO A 357 13.40 9.69 -4.26
CA PRO A 357 14.56 8.86 -3.94
C PRO A 357 15.89 9.62 -3.92
N SER A 358 15.97 10.77 -4.60
CA SER A 358 17.17 11.62 -4.60
C SER A 358 17.33 12.45 -3.33
N CYS A 359 16.25 12.67 -2.57
CA CYS A 359 16.30 13.45 -1.35
C CYS A 359 16.42 12.55 -0.11
N ASN A 360 17.46 12.80 0.69
CA ASN A 360 17.67 12.21 1.99
C ASN A 360 18.11 13.32 2.98
N HIS A 361 18.32 12.99 4.25
CA HIS A 361 18.60 13.99 5.28
C HIS A 361 19.92 14.76 5.10
N THR A 362 20.84 14.33 4.24
CA THR A 362 22.01 15.15 3.88
C THR A 362 21.60 16.42 3.15
N GLY A 363 20.40 16.48 2.56
CA GLY A 363 19.82 17.64 1.89
C GLY A 363 18.84 18.43 2.76
N ASP A 364 18.82 18.26 4.09
CA ASP A 364 17.90 19.03 4.93
C ASP A 364 18.26 20.53 4.91
N VAL A 365 17.25 21.39 4.67
CA VAL A 365 17.46 22.84 4.60
C VAL A 365 17.63 23.46 5.98
N GLY A 366 18.47 24.49 6.03
CA GLY A 366 18.55 25.40 7.17
C GLY A 366 18.22 26.82 6.75
N VAL A 367 17.79 27.66 7.68
CA VAL A 367 17.55 29.08 7.41
C VAL A 367 18.14 29.96 8.51
N LEU A 368 18.49 31.18 8.13
CA LEU A 368 18.69 32.30 9.05
C LEU A 368 17.60 33.33 8.76
N CYS A 369 16.69 33.47 9.70
CA CYS A 369 15.59 34.41 9.65
C CYS A 369 15.99 35.77 10.20
N GLY A 370 15.30 36.80 9.74
CA GLY A 370 15.44 38.15 10.27
C GLY A 370 15.14 39.21 9.23
N GLY A 371 15.80 40.35 9.39
CA GLY A 371 15.54 41.53 8.58
C GLY A 371 14.67 42.56 9.29
N LYS A 372 14.85 43.80 8.89
CA LYS A 372 13.95 44.91 9.23
C LYS A 372 12.87 44.89 8.17
N GLU A 373 11.60 45.03 8.56
CA GLU A 373 10.56 45.35 7.59
C GLU A 373 11.10 46.42 6.65
N HIS A 374 11.09 46.15 5.34
CA HIS A 374 11.24 47.20 4.34
C HIS A 374 10.00 48.10 4.45
N ASN A 375 10.05 48.98 5.45
CA ASN A 375 9.17 50.10 5.66
C ASN A 375 9.30 50.99 4.42
N HIS A 376 8.49 50.74 3.41
CA HIS A 376 7.93 51.85 2.67
C HIS A 376 7.01 52.59 3.65
N LEU A 377 7.63 53.55 4.36
CA LEU A 377 7.04 54.47 5.34
C LEU A 377 6.50 53.80 6.61
N LYS A 378 7.26 53.96 7.70
CA LYS A 378 6.77 53.80 9.08
C LYS A 378 5.47 54.57 9.26
N LYS A 379 4.34 53.87 9.29
CA LYS A 379 3.20 54.29 10.13
C LYS A 379 3.30 53.51 11.42
N SER A 380 3.76 54.24 12.45
CA SER A 380 3.73 53.84 13.85
C SER A 380 2.43 53.13 14.21
N PHE A 381 2.53 51.92 14.76
CA PHE A 381 1.42 51.29 15.45
C PHE A 381 1.08 52.12 16.70
N THR A 382 -0.15 52.62 16.76
CA THR A 382 -0.75 53.13 18.00
C THR A 382 -1.53 51.98 18.60
N THR A 383 -1.25 51.63 19.85
CA THR A 383 -2.04 50.69 20.63
C THR A 383 -3.46 51.23 20.79
N CYS A 384 -4.47 50.50 20.30
CA CYS A 384 -5.88 50.74 20.62
C CYS A 384 -6.28 49.79 21.76
N HIS A 385 -6.82 50.34 22.84
CA HIS A 385 -7.61 49.58 23.82
C HIS A 385 -9.08 49.72 23.47
N GLU A 386 -9.82 48.60 23.52
CA GLU A 386 -11.28 48.63 23.39
C GLU A 386 -11.92 49.25 24.63
N ILE A 387 -12.56 50.42 24.47
CA ILE A 387 -13.61 50.88 25.38
C ILE A 387 -14.71 51.54 24.53
N TYR A 388 -15.89 50.91 24.51
CA TYR A 388 -17.19 51.40 24.05
C TYR A 388 -17.22 52.43 22.90
N LYS A 389 -17.37 51.90 21.68
CA LYS A 389 -18.14 52.46 20.55
C LYS A 389 -17.81 53.87 19.99
N TYR A 390 -16.66 54.49 20.24
CA TYR A 390 -16.12 55.59 19.41
C TYR A 390 -14.58 55.63 19.46
N GLN A 391 -13.93 55.93 18.33
CA GLN A 391 -12.46 55.97 18.21
C GLN A 391 -11.96 57.43 18.24
N LEU A 392 -11.27 57.84 19.31
CA LEU A 392 -10.58 59.13 19.43
C LEU A 392 -9.07 58.90 19.49
N CYS A 393 -8.34 59.41 18.49
CA CYS A 393 -6.88 59.36 18.44
C CYS A 393 -6.28 60.72 18.81
N ILE A 394 -5.54 60.80 19.93
CA ILE A 394 -4.78 62.00 20.31
C ILE A 394 -3.39 61.94 19.66
N LYS A 395 -3.02 62.97 18.89
CA LYS A 395 -1.70 63.11 18.27
C LYS A 395 -0.88 64.12 19.08
N SER A 396 0.17 63.66 19.76
CA SER A 396 1.14 64.54 20.40
C SER A 396 2.20 64.99 19.39
N ASN A 397 1.99 66.14 18.76
CA ASN A 397 3.08 67.10 18.51
C ASN A 397 2.51 68.48 18.17
N ARG A 398 3.15 69.51 18.73
CA ARG A 398 2.75 70.91 18.82
C ARG A 398 2.15 71.46 17.51
N TYR A 399 0.84 71.70 17.50
CA TYR A 399 0.12 72.92 17.08
C TYR A 399 -1.37 72.56 17.15
N LEU A 400 -2.10 73.26 18.02
CA LEU A 400 -3.55 73.08 18.24
C LEU A 400 -4.31 73.66 17.05
N THR A 401 -5.07 72.84 16.33
CA THR A 401 -6.32 73.26 15.69
C THR A 401 -7.30 72.10 15.76
N VAL A 402 -8.20 72.18 16.75
CA VAL A 402 -9.36 71.31 16.88
C VAL A 402 -10.49 71.96 16.09
N THR A 403 -10.88 71.38 14.96
CA THR A 403 -12.17 71.69 14.35
C THR A 403 -13.11 70.55 14.69
N LEU A 404 -13.95 70.76 15.71
CA LEU A 404 -15.11 69.91 15.97
C LEU A 404 -16.10 70.09 14.81
N LEU A 405 -16.37 69.00 14.08
CA LEU A 405 -17.62 68.86 13.35
C LEU A 405 -18.47 67.86 14.13
N CYS A 406 -19.35 68.44 14.94
CA CYS A 406 -20.39 67.75 15.68
C CYS A 406 -21.70 67.88 14.89
N ILE A 407 -22.39 66.74 14.73
CA ILE A 407 -23.86 66.57 14.70
C ILE A 407 -24.51 66.89 13.32
N PHE A 408 -25.40 66.10 12.70
CA PHE A 408 -26.29 64.99 13.11
C PHE A 408 -26.12 63.75 12.23
#